data_AF-A0A963MZQ7-F1
#
_entry.id   AF-A0A963MZQ7-F1
#
_cell.length_a   1.000
_cell.length_b   1.000
_cell.length_c   1.000
_cell.angle_alpha   90.00
_cell.angle_beta   90.00
_cell.angle_gamma   90.00
#
_symmetry.space_group_name_H-M   'P 1'
#
loop_
_entity.id
_entity.type
_entity.pdbx_description
1 polymer ?
#
loop_
_entity_poly.entity_id
_entity_poly.type
_entity_poly.pdbx_seq_one_letter_code
_entity_poly.pdbx_strand_id
1 'polypeptide(L)'
;MSQIIQFPLPDHTGHDYDGDADAILAAVPPKAREKLRFELIKTIDSYGANFTQWKLDFPPDCDETLRKQIYDIAHEEHRRKVHMLKDIMLLKARVLVAEYFGRR
;
A
#
# COMPACT_ATOMS: atom_id res chain seq x y z
N MET A 1 10.73 28.65 20.59
CA MET A 1 9.38 28.31 20.11
C MET A 1 9.51 27.24 19.06
N SER A 2 9.21 25.98 19.39
CA SER A 2 9.29 24.85 18.45
C SER A 2 7.90 24.60 17.86
N GLN A 3 7.74 24.86 16.56
CA GLN A 3 6.54 24.47 15.83
C GLN A 3 6.47 22.94 15.76
N ILE A 4 5.39 22.39 16.32
CA ILE A 4 5.04 20.98 16.17
C ILE A 4 4.45 20.84 14.78
N ILE A 5 5.19 20.18 13.89
CA ILE A 5 4.69 19.83 12.56
C ILE A 5 3.77 18.62 12.76
N GLN A 6 2.47 18.81 12.56
CA GLN A 6 1.50 17.72 12.56
C GLN A 6 1.49 17.04 11.19
N PHE A 7 1.96 15.79 11.17
CA PHE A 7 1.61 14.83 10.14
C PHE A 7 1.21 13.50 10.80
N PRO A 8 0.29 12.73 10.18
CA PRO A 8 -0.57 13.10 9.06
C PRO A 8 -1.90 13.73 9.55
N LEU A 9 -2.54 14.46 8.64
CA LEU A 9 -3.91 14.97 8.76
C LEU A 9 -4.93 13.83 9.00
N PRO A 10 -6.00 14.09 9.77
CA PRO A 10 -7.09 13.15 9.94
C PRO A 10 -7.99 13.19 8.70
N ASP A 11 -7.79 12.27 7.77
CA ASP A 11 -8.89 11.54 7.11
C ASP A 11 -8.32 10.56 6.08
N HIS A 12 -8.17 9.30 6.46
CA HIS A 12 -8.27 8.18 5.52
C HIS A 12 -8.95 7.03 6.26
N THR A 13 -10.26 7.19 6.46
CA THR A 13 -11.17 6.08 6.74
C THR A 13 -11.02 4.99 5.67
N GLY A 14 -11.18 3.73 6.08
CA GLY A 14 -10.83 2.53 5.33
C GLY A 14 -11.32 2.52 3.88
N HIS A 15 -10.43 2.89 2.97
CA HIS A 15 -10.64 2.77 1.54
C HIS A 15 -10.56 1.28 1.15
N ASP A 16 -11.61 0.77 0.51
CA ASP A 16 -11.73 -0.63 0.12
C ASP A 16 -11.04 -0.89 -1.23
N TYR A 17 -9.72 -1.04 -1.16
CA TYR A 17 -8.90 -1.28 -2.36
C TYR A 17 -9.18 -2.63 -3.01
N ASP A 18 -9.65 -3.61 -2.25
CA ASP A 18 -10.03 -4.91 -2.80
C ASP A 18 -11.32 -4.77 -3.61
N GLY A 19 -12.29 -4.02 -3.11
CA GLY A 19 -13.50 -3.64 -3.83
C GLY A 19 -13.21 -2.87 -5.13
N ASP A 20 -12.28 -1.92 -5.10
CA ASP A 20 -11.88 -1.17 -6.30
C ASP A 20 -11.17 -2.04 -7.34
N ALA A 21 -10.28 -2.95 -6.90
CA ALA A 21 -9.63 -3.90 -7.80
C ALA A 21 -10.66 -4.84 -8.44
N ASP A 22 -11.62 -5.33 -7.66
CA ASP A 22 -12.70 -6.18 -8.18
C ASP A 22 -13.63 -5.42 -9.14
N ALA A 23 -13.90 -4.13 -8.88
CA ALA A 23 -14.64 -3.27 -9.80
C ALA A 23 -13.91 -3.06 -11.13
N ILE A 24 -12.59 -2.86 -11.11
CA ILE A 24 -11.77 -2.74 -12.33
C ILE A 24 -11.80 -4.05 -13.13
N LEU A 25 -11.66 -5.19 -12.46
CA LEU A 25 -11.68 -6.51 -13.08
C LEU A 25 -13.08 -6.94 -13.56
N ALA A 26 -14.15 -6.29 -13.10
CA ALA A 26 -15.52 -6.61 -13.49
C ALA A 26 -15.79 -6.43 -15.00
N ALA A 27 -15.03 -5.55 -15.67
CA ALA A 27 -15.09 -5.35 -17.11
C ALA A 27 -14.68 -6.59 -17.93
N VAL A 28 -13.92 -7.51 -17.33
CA VAL A 28 -13.42 -8.72 -17.98
C VAL A 28 -14.41 -9.88 -17.80
N PRO A 29 -14.61 -10.72 -18.86
CA PRO A 29 -15.45 -11.90 -18.76
C PRO A 29 -15.01 -12.84 -17.63
N PRO A 30 -15.96 -13.52 -16.93
CA PRO A 30 -15.66 -14.32 -15.74
C PRO A 30 -14.52 -15.33 -15.93
N LYS A 31 -14.48 -16.02 -17.08
CA LYS A 31 -13.44 -17.01 -17.40
C LYS A 31 -12.01 -16.46 -17.40
N ALA A 32 -11.81 -15.19 -17.73
CA ALA A 32 -10.49 -14.55 -17.77
C ALA A 32 -10.18 -13.74 -16.49
N ARG A 33 -11.21 -13.40 -15.71
CA ARG A 33 -11.11 -12.59 -14.50
C ARG A 33 -10.25 -13.24 -13.42
N GLU A 34 -10.46 -14.53 -13.16
CA GLU A 34 -9.70 -15.27 -12.12
C GLU A 34 -8.20 -15.32 -12.46
N LYS A 35 -7.86 -15.50 -13.73
CA LYS A 35 -6.47 -15.47 -14.19
C LYS A 35 -5.82 -14.11 -13.95
N LEU A 36 -6.51 -13.02 -14.29
CA LEU A 36 -6.01 -11.67 -14.05
C LEU A 36 -5.91 -11.34 -12.56
N ARG A 37 -6.85 -11.83 -11.74
CA ARG A 37 -6.78 -11.71 -10.27
C ARG A 37 -5.55 -12.41 -9.71
N PHE A 38 -5.26 -13.62 -10.19
CA PHE A 38 -4.05 -14.35 -9.78
C PHE A 38 -2.75 -13.61 -10.20
N GLU A 39 -2.70 -13.08 -11.42
CA GLU A 39 -1.56 -12.29 -11.89
C GLU A 39 -1.37 -11.00 -11.08
N LEU A 40 -2.47 -10.36 -10.66
CA LEU A 40 -2.45 -9.19 -9.80
C LEU A 40 -1.87 -9.53 -8.42
N ILE A 41 -2.38 -10.56 -7.75
CA ILE A 41 -1.88 -11.03 -6.44
C ILE A 41 -0.39 -11.36 -6.51
N LYS A 42 0.01 -12.15 -7.52
CA LYS A 42 1.42 -12.51 -7.72
C LYS A 42 2.33 -11.27 -7.89
N THR A 43 1.84 -10.25 -8.59
CA THR A 43 2.59 -9.00 -8.77
C THR A 43 2.72 -8.26 -7.44
N ILE A 44 1.65 -8.20 -6.64
CA ILE A 44 1.66 -7.55 -5.31
C ILE A 44 2.60 -8.28 -4.35
N ASP A 45 2.51 -9.60 -4.28
CA ASP A 45 3.39 -10.42 -3.44
C ASP A 45 4.87 -10.23 -3.79
N SER A 46 5.18 -10.02 -5.08
CA SER A 46 6.55 -9.72 -5.50
C SER A 46 7.08 -8.37 -4.98
N TYR A 47 6.19 -7.39 -4.72
CA TYR A 47 6.58 -6.15 -4.05
C TYR A 47 6.83 -6.34 -2.56
N GLY A 48 6.30 -7.41 -1.95
CA GLY A 48 6.62 -7.83 -0.58
C GLY A 48 8.13 -7.89 -0.33
N ALA A 49 8.90 -8.37 -1.30
CA ALA A 49 10.37 -8.44 -1.23
C ALA A 49 11.07 -7.07 -1.23
N ASN A 50 10.40 -6.01 -1.67
CA ASN A 50 10.93 -4.64 -1.68
C ASN A 50 10.65 -3.89 -0.36
N PHE A 51 9.88 -4.48 0.55
CA PHE A 51 9.74 -3.95 1.90
C PHE A 51 10.97 -4.35 2.72
N THR A 52 11.89 -3.41 2.88
CA THR A 52 13.00 -3.58 3.81
C THR A 52 12.44 -3.67 5.22
N GLN A 53 12.92 -4.63 6.02
CA GLN A 53 12.66 -4.67 7.46
C GLN A 53 13.48 -3.55 8.13
N TRP A 54 12.81 -2.71 8.90
CA TRP A 54 13.48 -1.61 9.62
C TRP A 54 13.70 -2.05 11.07
N LYS A 55 14.91 -1.84 11.56
CA LYS A 55 15.25 -2.02 12.97
C LYS A 55 15.56 -0.67 13.55
N LEU A 56 14.89 -0.34 14.65
CA LEU A 56 15.15 0.86 15.45
C LEU A 56 15.84 0.41 16.73
N ASP A 57 17.09 0.81 16.90
CA ASP A 57 17.84 0.58 18.13
C ASP A 57 17.81 1.86 18.97
N PHE A 58 17.27 1.76 20.18
CA PHE A 58 17.17 2.88 21.11
C PHE A 58 18.24 2.77 22.20
N PRO A 59 18.95 3.86 22.55
CA PRO A 59 19.78 3.89 23.73
C PRO A 59 18.99 3.57 25.01
N PRO A 60 19.63 2.97 26.03
CA PRO A 60 18.97 2.66 27.30
C PRO A 60 18.39 3.91 27.98
N ASP A 61 19.09 5.04 27.87
CA ASP A 61 18.72 6.34 28.46
C ASP A 61 17.81 7.20 27.56
N CYS A 62 17.25 6.62 26.50
CA CYS A 62 16.40 7.35 25.56
C CYS A 62 15.09 7.78 26.25
N ASP A 63 14.82 9.08 26.21
CA ASP A 63 13.58 9.69 26.71
C ASP A 63 12.33 9.04 26.08
N GLU A 64 11.30 8.84 26.90
CA GLU A 64 10.05 8.17 26.49
C GLU A 64 9.33 8.98 25.41
N THR A 65 9.39 10.31 25.50
CA THR A 65 8.83 11.22 24.49
C THR A 65 9.48 11.00 23.12
N LEU A 66 10.81 10.87 23.10
CA LEU A 66 11.57 10.65 21.87
C LEU A 66 11.28 9.25 21.29
N ARG A 67 11.16 8.21 22.12
CA ARG A 67 10.76 6.86 21.68
C ARG A 67 9.39 6.88 21.01
N LYS A 68 8.43 7.57 21.62
CA LYS A 68 7.08 7.71 21.06
C LYS A 68 7.09 8.43 19.71
N GLN A 69 7.81 9.54 19.60
CA GLN A 69 7.93 10.28 18.34
C GLN A 69 8.53 9.43 17.22
N ILE A 70 9.60 8.67 17.52
CA ILE A 70 10.24 7.79 16.53
C ILE A 70 9.28 6.66 16.11
N TYR A 71 8.53 6.09 17.05
CA TYR A 71 7.50 5.09 16.75
C TYR A 71 6.41 5.67 15.85
N ASP A 72 5.89 6.86 16.17
CA ASP A 72 4.85 7.52 15.38
C ASP A 72 5.31 7.78 13.95
N ILE A 73 6.54 8.29 13.76
CA ILE A 73 7.16 8.48 12.44
C ILE A 73 7.28 7.16 11.68
N ALA A 74 7.77 6.10 12.33
CA ALA A 74 7.91 4.79 11.69
C ALA A 74 6.55 4.22 11.25
N HIS A 75 5.52 4.41 12.09
CA HIS A 75 4.17 3.94 11.81
C HIS A 75 3.50 4.73 10.67
N GLU A 76 3.77 6.04 10.57
CA GLU A 76 3.34 6.87 9.45
C GLU A 76 3.99 6.47 8.13
N GLU A 77 5.31 6.29 8.12
CA GLU A 77 6.04 5.85 6.93
C GLU A 77 5.57 4.46 6.48
N HIS A 78 5.29 3.56 7.41
CA HIS A 78 4.68 2.28 7.10
C HIS A 78 3.31 2.46 6.43
N ARG A 79 2.42 3.30 6.98
CA ARG A 79 1.11 3.59 6.39
C ARG A 79 1.24 4.19 4.98
N ARG A 80 2.14 5.14 4.76
CA ARG A 80 2.41 5.74 3.44
C ARG A 80 2.82 4.68 2.42
N LYS A 81 3.74 3.78 2.79
CA LYS A 81 4.16 2.69 1.90
C LYS A 81 3.04 1.72 1.57
N VAL A 82 2.17 1.41 2.55
CA VAL A 82 0.99 0.56 2.32
C VAL A 82 0.01 1.22 1.35
N HIS A 83 -0.26 2.52 1.49
CA HIS A 83 -1.10 3.25 0.53
C HIS A 83 -0.50 3.24 -0.88
N MET A 84 0.80 3.51 -1.00
CA MET A 84 1.48 3.47 -2.30
C MET A 84 1.39 2.09 -2.95
N LEU A 85 1.55 1.01 -2.19
CA LEU A 85 1.38 -0.36 -2.70
C LEU A 85 -0.03 -0.59 -3.25
N LYS A 86 -1.03 -0.08 -2.56
CA LYS A 86 -2.43 -0.21 -2.96
C LYS A 86 -2.74 0.60 -4.23
N ASP A 87 -2.17 1.78 -4.39
CA ASP A 87 -2.27 2.55 -5.63
C ASP A 87 -1.61 1.83 -6.81
N ILE A 88 -0.44 1.22 -6.58
CA ILE A 88 0.24 0.37 -7.57
C ILE A 88 -0.64 -0.84 -7.95
N MET A 89 -1.31 -1.46 -6.98
CA MET A 89 -2.27 -2.54 -7.24
C MET A 89 -3.39 -2.09 -8.18
N LEU A 90 -4.03 -0.96 -7.90
CA LEU A 90 -5.11 -0.44 -8.75
C LEU A 90 -4.61 -0.09 -10.15
N LEU A 91 -3.44 0.51 -10.26
CA LEU A 91 -2.82 0.80 -11.55
C LEU A 91 -2.54 -0.49 -12.33
N LYS A 92 -1.98 -1.51 -11.67
CA LYS A 92 -1.70 -2.81 -12.29
C LYS A 92 -2.97 -3.51 -12.74
N ALA A 93 -4.05 -3.46 -11.96
CA ALA A 93 -5.35 -3.99 -12.36
C ALA A 93 -5.85 -3.33 -13.66
N ARG A 94 -5.76 -1.99 -13.77
CA ARG A 94 -6.12 -1.26 -15.00
C ARG A 94 -5.26 -1.66 -16.19
N VAL A 95 -3.95 -1.81 -16.00
CA VAL A 95 -3.02 -2.27 -17.05
C VAL A 95 -3.38 -3.68 -17.53
N LEU A 96 -3.64 -4.61 -16.60
CA LEU A 96 -4.02 -5.98 -16.94
C LEU A 96 -5.32 -6.04 -17.76
N VAL A 97 -6.31 -5.22 -17.39
CA VAL A 97 -7.57 -5.10 -18.16
C VAL A 97 -7.32 -4.50 -19.54
N ALA A 98 -6.51 -3.43 -19.64
CA ALA A 98 -6.16 -2.82 -20.92
C ALA A 98 -5.40 -3.79 -21.84
N GLU A 99 -4.43 -4.55 -21.31
CA GLU A 99 -3.72 -5.59 -22.04
C GLU A 99 -4.65 -6.71 -22.53
N TYR A 100 -5.63 -7.10 -21.72
CA TYR A 100 -6.62 -8.11 -22.10
C TYR A 100 -7.43 -7.68 -23.32
N PHE A 101 -7.86 -6.41 -23.37
CA PHE A 101 -8.62 -5.88 -24.50
C PHE A 101 -7.75 -5.52 -25.71
N GLY A 102 -6.50 -5.09 -25.50
CA GLY A 102 -5.57 -4.75 -26.59
C GLY A 102 -4.92 -5.95 -27.29
N ARG A 103 -4.93 -7.14 -26.66
CA ARG A 103 -4.46 -8.41 -27.27
C ARG A 103 -5.54 -9.16 -28.05
N ARG A 104 -6.74 -8.60 -28.17
CA ARG A 104 -7.91 -9.20 -28.81
C ARG A 104 -8.22 -8.49 -30.12
#